data_AF-A0A644U003-F1
#
_entry.id   AF-A0A644U003-F1
#
_cell.length_a   1.000
_cell.length_b   1.000
_cell.length_c   1.000
_cell.angle_alpha   90.00
_cell.angle_beta   90.00
_cell.angle_gamma   90.00
#
_symmetry.space_group_name_H-M   'P 1'
#
loop_
_entity.id
_entity.type
_entity.pdbx_description
1 polymer ?
#
loop_
_entity_poly.entity_id
_entity_poly.type
_entity_poly.pdbx_seq_one_letter_code
_entity_poly.pdbx_strand_id
1 'polypeptide(L)' 'MSKLTKSRKIRLAKATQQNRRVPAWVMIKTKRTVVSHPKRRNWRRSTLKV' A
#
# COMPACT_ATOMS: atom_id res chain seq x y z
N MET A 1 -13.02 19.61 4.83
CA MET A 1 -11.68 19.05 4.49
C MET A 1 -10.80 20.20 4.04
N SER A 2 -9.64 20.41 4.68
CA SER A 2 -8.73 21.48 4.29
C SER A 2 -8.21 21.28 2.85
N LYS A 3 -7.82 22.36 2.17
CA LYS A 3 -7.16 22.27 0.86
C LYS A 3 -5.85 21.47 1.01
N LEU A 4 -5.86 20.22 0.54
CA LEU A 4 -4.66 19.40 0.43
C LEU A 4 -3.79 19.93 -0.72
N THR A 5 -2.50 20.14 -0.45
CA THR A 5 -1.54 20.51 -1.49
C THR A 5 -1.42 19.39 -2.53
N LYS A 6 -1.14 19.75 -3.79
CA LYS A 6 -0.99 18.78 -4.89
C LYS A 6 0.06 17.70 -4.56
N SER A 7 1.18 18.08 -3.95
CA SER A 7 2.25 17.17 -3.52
C SER A 7 1.78 16.15 -2.48
N ARG A 8 0.96 16.58 -1.50
CA ARG A 8 0.37 15.68 -0.51
C ARG A 8 -0.64 14.72 -1.15
N LYS A 9 -1.47 15.20 -2.09
CA LYS A 9 -2.41 14.36 -2.84
C LYS A 9 -1.71 13.24 -3.63
N ILE A 10 -0.60 13.55 -4.31
CA ILE A 10 0.18 12.56 -5.07
C ILE A 10 0.76 11.48 -4.15
N ARG A 11 1.34 11.89 -3.00
CA ARG A 11 1.90 10.95 -2.02
C ARG A 11 0.83 10.04 -1.41
N LEU A 12 -0.36 10.58 -1.12
CA LEU A 12 -1.51 9.79 -0.68
C LEU A 12 -1.98 8.82 -1.77
N ALA A 13 -2.07 9.25 -3.03
CA ALA A 13 -2.43 8.38 -4.15
C ALA A 13 -1.45 7.21 -4.31
N LYS A 14 -0.14 7.47 -4.21
CA LYS A 14 0.89 6.43 -4.22
C LYS A 14 0.73 5.46 -3.04
N ALA A 15 0.44 5.97 -1.85
CA ALA A 15 0.19 5.13 -0.68
C ALA A 15 -1.02 4.20 -0.92
N THR A 16 -2.12 4.72 -1.47
CA THR A 16 -3.30 3.90 -1.80
C THR A 16 -2.95 2.79 -2.79
N GLN A 17 -2.20 3.10 -3.86
CA GLN A 17 -1.80 2.10 -4.88
C GLN A 17 -0.88 1.01 -4.33
N GLN A 18 -0.01 1.34 -3.37
CA GLN A 18 0.86 0.37 -2.71
C GLN A 18 0.10 -0.59 -1.78
N ASN A 19 -1.09 -0.23 -1.32
CA ASN A 19 -1.82 -1.00 -0.30
C ASN A 19 -2.58 -2.21 -0.87
N ARG A 20 -1.91 -3.04 -1.67
CA ARG A 20 -2.46 -4.21 -2.34
C ARG A 20 -1.83 -5.52 -1.85
N ARG A 21 -2.51 -6.64 -2.07
CA ARG A 21 -1.96 -7.98 -1.79
C ARG A 21 -0.92 -8.36 -2.85
N VAL A 22 -0.04 -9.30 -2.51
CA VAL A 22 0.84 -9.97 -3.47
C VAL A 22 -0.02 -10.64 -4.57
N PRO A 23 0.29 -10.43 -5.86
CA PRO A 23 -0.43 -11.07 -6.95
C PRO A 23 -0.35 -12.59 -6.92
N ALA A 24 -1.43 -13.27 -7.33
CA ALA A 24 -1.51 -14.74 -7.31
C ALA A 24 -0.41 -15.42 -8.12
N TRP A 25 -0.10 -14.90 -9.31
CA TRP A 25 0.96 -15.47 -10.15
C TRP A 25 2.35 -15.38 -9.49
N VAL A 26 2.62 -14.38 -8.65
CA VAL A 26 3.87 -14.27 -7.89
C VAL A 26 3.93 -15.36 -6.82
N MET A 27 2.82 -15.58 -6.11
CA MET A 27 2.73 -16.65 -5.10
C MET A 27 2.97 -18.03 -5.73
N ILE A 28 2.45 -18.28 -6.93
CA ILE A 28 2.66 -19.54 -7.66
C ILE A 28 4.13 -19.69 -8.08
N LYS A 29 4.73 -18.66 -8.71
CA LYS A 29 6.14 -18.68 -9.13
C LYS A 29 7.11 -18.91 -7.97
N THR A 30 6.79 -18.37 -6.80
CA THR A 30 7.64 -18.43 -5.61
C THR A 30 7.37 -19.64 -4.71
N LYS A 31 6.58 -20.62 -5.17
CA LYS A 31 6.16 -21.80 -4.38
C LYS A 31 5.60 -21.39 -3.00
N ARG A 32 4.81 -20.30 -2.96
CA ARG A 32 4.21 -19.71 -1.76
C ARG A 32 5.21 -19.25 -0.69
N THR A 33 6.44 -18.91 -1.06
CA THR A 33 7.36 -18.24 -0.10
C THR A 33 6.95 -16.78 0.14
N VAL A 34 6.36 -16.10 -0.86
CA VAL A 34 5.92 -14.70 -0.76
C VAL A 34 4.39 -14.61 -0.76
N VAL A 35 3.74 -14.91 0.38
CA VAL A 35 2.26 -14.95 0.48
C VAL A 35 1.65 -13.62 0.94
N SER A 36 2.36 -12.90 1.81
CA SER A 36 1.87 -11.67 2.43
C SER A 36 2.72 -10.47 2.01
N HIS A 37 2.10 -9.29 1.94
CA HIS A 37 2.82 -8.04 1.68
C HIS A 37 3.18 -7.37 3.01
N PRO A 38 4.45 -7.37 3.44
CA PRO A 38 4.84 -6.90 4.78
C PRO A 38 4.61 -5.40 4.99
N LYS A 39 4.57 -4.61 3.90
CA LYS A 39 4.32 -3.16 3.94
C LYS A 39 2.85 -2.78 3.72
N ARG A 40 1.93 -3.75 3.78
CA ARG A 40 0.49 -3.48 3.72
C ARG A 40 0.07 -2.71 4.97
N ARG A 41 -0.80 -1.72 4.79
CA ARG A 41 -1.20 -0.80 5.88
C ARG A 41 -2.71 -0.73 6.03
N ASN A 42 -3.16 -0.36 7.21
CA ASN A 42 -4.57 -0.07 7.49
C ASN A 42 -4.67 1.31 8.16
N TRP A 43 -5.56 2.16 7.67
CA TRP A 43 -5.78 3.52 8.18
C TRP A 43 -6.17 3.55 9.66
N ARG A 44 -6.76 2.48 10.19
CA ARG A 44 -7.07 2.34 11.63
C ARG A 44 -5.88 1.94 12.49
N ARG A 45 -4.89 1.24 11.92
CA ARG A 45 -3.77 0.66 12.68
C ARG A 45 -2.47 1.43 12.55
N SER A 46 -2.30 2.22 11.49
CA SER A 46 -1.06 2.95 11.22
C SER A 46 -1.37 4.27 10.54
N THR A 47 -0.78 5.35 11.06
CA THR A 47 -0.89 6.69 10.48
C THR A 47 0.16 6.91 9.40
N LEU A 48 -0.23 7.61 8.34
CA LEU A 48 0.66 7.98 7.25
C LEU A 48 1.36 9.30 7.57
N LYS A 49 2.70 9.29 7.66
CA LYS A 49 3.52 10.51 7.74
C LYS A 49 3.73 11.05 6.33
N VAL A 50 2.86 11.98 5.89
CA VAL A 50 2.86 12.58 4.54
C VAL A 50 2.67 14.10 4.63
#